data_AF-A0A9X4PE26-F1
#
_entry.id   AF-A0A9X4PE26-F1
#
_cell.length_a   1.000
_cell.length_b   1.000
_cell.length_c   1.000
_cell.angle_alpha   90.00
_cell.angle_beta   90.00
_cell.angle_gamma   90.00
#
_symmetry.space_group_name_H-M   'P 1'
#
loop_
_entity.id
_entity.type
_entity.pdbx_description
1 polymer ?
#
loop_
_entity_poly.entity_id
_entity_poly.type
_entity_poly.pdbx_seq_one_letter_code
_entity_poly.pdbx_strand_id
1 'polypeptide(L)'
;MAKVNGATAIQQKIAELNQQIIHFEQCIRLTKLNIDTLRNALMVLEFDPISLLIQKQNSKMKSKAAKNNKVATTKSPYYPSQFIVKVFKDFPNEWLSAKDITYKAIKITKYTLAETDIQTMTRGISQRLRRLQERGIVERKTMLDEKTKRSVIQWRLNSIEQIEELSNHDDLL
;
A
#
# COMPACT_ATOMS: atom_id res chain seq x y z
N MET A 1 -13.78 -40.69 48.99
CA MET A 1 -14.15 -40.07 47.70
C MET A 1 -14.66 -38.67 48.00
N ALA A 2 -13.89 -37.63 47.67
CA ALA A 2 -14.29 -36.25 47.95
C ALA A 2 -15.44 -35.87 47.01
N LYS A 3 -16.61 -35.54 47.58
CA LYS A 3 -17.75 -35.00 46.83
C LYS A 3 -17.32 -33.63 46.29
N VAL A 4 -16.90 -33.57 45.03
CA VAL A 4 -16.71 -32.30 44.34
C VAL A 4 -18.07 -31.61 44.32
N ASN A 5 -18.16 -30.46 44.99
CA ASN A 5 -19.41 -29.72 45.11
C ASN A 5 -19.81 -29.22 43.71
N GLY A 6 -21.08 -29.30 43.34
CA GLY A 6 -21.53 -28.96 41.98
C GLY A 6 -21.12 -27.55 41.54
N ALA A 7 -21.10 -26.61 42.49
CA ALA A 7 -20.63 -25.24 42.28
C ALA A 7 -19.15 -25.16 41.87
N THR A 8 -18.27 -25.94 42.51
CA THR A 8 -16.84 -25.98 42.17
C THR A 8 -16.58 -26.59 40.79
N ALA A 9 -17.34 -27.62 40.40
CA ALA A 9 -17.24 -28.20 39.06
C ALA A 9 -17.68 -27.21 37.96
N ILE A 10 -18.76 -26.46 38.22
CA ILE A 10 -19.24 -25.41 37.30
C ILE A 10 -18.20 -24.28 37.18
N GLN A 11 -17.62 -23.81 38.28
CA GLN A 11 -16.58 -22.78 38.26
C GLN A 11 -15.32 -23.22 37.51
N GLN A 12 -14.88 -24.47 37.69
CA GLN A 12 -13.77 -25.04 36.94
C GLN A 12 -14.08 -25.06 35.43
N LYS A 13 -15.29 -25.48 35.06
CA LYS A 13 -15.70 -25.50 33.65
C LYS A 13 -15.76 -24.09 33.04
N ILE A 14 -16.24 -23.10 33.78
CA ILE A 14 -16.24 -21.69 33.33
C ILE A 14 -14.81 -21.19 33.12
N ALA A 15 -13.89 -21.47 34.04
CA ALA A 15 -12.49 -21.07 33.91
C ALA A 15 -11.81 -21.72 32.69
N GLU A 16 -12.08 -23.01 32.46
CA GLU A 16 -11.57 -23.76 31.31
C GLU A 16 -12.10 -23.18 29.98
N LEU A 17 -13.41 -22.88 29.92
CA LEU A 17 -14.03 -22.24 28.75
C LEU A 17 -13.46 -20.83 28.51
N ASN A 18 -13.21 -20.05 29.56
CA ASN A 18 -12.59 -18.73 29.43
C ASN A 18 -11.16 -18.83 28.87
N GLN A 19 -10.37 -19.81 29.31
CA GLN A 19 -9.05 -20.06 28.72
C GLN A 19 -9.13 -20.44 27.24
N GLN A 20 -10.10 -21.27 26.86
CA GLN A 20 -10.32 -21.63 25.45
C GLN A 20 -10.69 -20.41 24.61
N ILE A 21 -11.56 -19.52 25.12
CA ILE A 21 -11.92 -18.26 24.44
C ILE A 21 -10.67 -17.43 24.17
N ILE A 22 -9.83 -17.20 25.20
CA ILE A 22 -8.59 -16.43 25.06
C ILE A 22 -7.67 -17.05 23.99
N HIS A 23 -7.52 -18.38 24.01
CA HIS A 23 -6.72 -19.08 23.01
C HIS A 23 -7.26 -18.91 21.59
N PHE A 24 -8.57 -19.02 21.39
CA PHE A 24 -9.19 -18.83 20.08
C PHE A 24 -9.07 -17.38 19.58
N GLU A 25 -9.19 -16.39 20.46
CA GLU A 25 -8.97 -14.99 20.10
C GLU A 25 -7.53 -14.73 19.62
N GLN A 26 -6.54 -15.33 20.28
CA GLN A 26 -5.14 -15.27 19.84
C GLN A 26 -4.94 -15.95 18.49
N CYS A 27 -5.52 -17.14 18.29
CA CYS A 27 -5.47 -17.84 17.00
C CYS A 27 -6.11 -17.03 15.87
N ILE A 28 -7.26 -16.39 16.11
CA ILE A 28 -7.91 -15.50 15.14
C ILE A 28 -7.01 -14.32 14.79
N ARG A 29 -6.40 -13.68 15.79
CA ARG A 29 -5.48 -12.55 15.59
C ARG A 29 -4.28 -12.96 14.74
N LEU A 30 -3.64 -14.08 15.06
CA LEU A 30 -2.48 -14.60 14.32
C LEU A 30 -2.88 -14.99 12.88
N THR A 31 -4.04 -15.62 12.71
CA THR A 31 -4.54 -16.00 11.38
C THR A 31 -4.77 -14.78 10.49
N LYS A 32 -5.35 -13.69 11.03
CA LYS A 32 -5.52 -12.43 10.29
C LYS A 32 -4.17 -11.86 9.85
N LEU A 33 -3.19 -11.81 10.76
CA LEU A 33 -1.83 -11.36 10.44
C LEU A 33 -1.20 -12.20 9.33
N ASN A 34 -1.34 -13.53 9.39
CA ASN A 34 -0.83 -14.44 8.36
C ASN A 34 -1.53 -14.24 7.03
N ILE A 35 -2.85 -14.04 7.01
CA ILE A 35 -3.60 -13.72 5.78
C ILE A 35 -3.06 -12.43 5.15
N ASP A 36 -2.85 -11.39 5.94
CA ASP A 36 -2.34 -10.11 5.43
C ASP A 36 -0.90 -10.25 4.92
N THR A 37 -0.07 -11.02 5.61
CA THR A 37 1.30 -11.35 5.18
C THR A 37 1.29 -12.10 3.85
N LEU A 38 0.46 -13.14 3.72
CA LEU A 38 0.33 -13.93 2.49
C LEU A 38 -0.26 -13.11 1.34
N ARG A 39 -1.24 -12.24 1.59
CA ARG A 39 -1.75 -11.30 0.57
C ARG A 39 -0.67 -10.33 0.11
N ASN A 40 0.17 -9.85 1.03
CA ASN A 40 1.29 -9.00 0.67
C ASN A 40 2.33 -9.76 -0.17
N ALA A 41 2.68 -10.98 0.21
CA ALA A 41 3.57 -11.85 -0.56
C ALA A 41 3.00 -12.18 -1.95
N LEU A 42 1.70 -12.52 -2.03
CA LEU A 42 1.01 -12.78 -3.29
C LEU A 42 1.08 -11.55 -4.21
N MET A 43 0.82 -10.35 -3.70
CA MET A 43 0.94 -9.13 -4.51
C MET A 43 2.38 -8.86 -4.96
N VAL A 44 3.40 -9.20 -4.17
CA VAL A 44 4.81 -9.08 -4.59
C VAL A 44 5.14 -10.06 -5.72
N LEU A 45 4.61 -11.29 -5.64
CA LEU A 45 4.82 -12.31 -6.66
C LEU A 45 4.01 -12.05 -7.94
N GLU A 46 2.78 -11.54 -7.81
CA GLU A 46 1.95 -11.09 -8.95
C GLU A 46 2.51 -9.81 -9.60
N PHE A 47 3.19 -8.98 -8.81
CA PHE A 47 3.94 -7.83 -9.31
C PHE A 47 5.33 -8.29 -9.75
N ASP A 48 5.40 -9.03 -10.86
CA ASP A 48 6.66 -9.46 -11.44
C ASP A 48 7.27 -8.34 -12.32
N PRO A 49 8.28 -7.58 -11.83
CA PRO A 49 8.97 -6.58 -12.65
C PRO A 49 9.70 -7.22 -13.84
N ILE A 50 10.01 -8.52 -13.76
CA ILE A 50 10.66 -9.28 -14.83
C ILE A 50 9.66 -9.58 -15.95
N SER A 51 8.41 -9.97 -15.65
CA SER A 51 7.34 -10.11 -16.66
C SER A 51 7.09 -8.81 -17.43
N LEU A 52 7.08 -7.66 -16.74
CA LEU A 52 7.02 -6.34 -17.39
C LEU A 52 8.26 -6.05 -18.24
N LEU A 53 9.47 -6.43 -17.78
CA LEU A 53 10.72 -6.27 -18.53
C LEU A 53 10.80 -7.21 -19.76
N ILE A 54 10.35 -8.45 -19.65
CA ILE A 54 10.31 -9.45 -20.72
C ILE A 54 9.28 -9.04 -21.79
N GLN A 55 8.11 -8.53 -21.39
CA GLN A 55 7.13 -7.97 -22.33
C GLN A 55 7.68 -6.70 -23.05
N LYS A 56 8.50 -5.90 -22.35
CA LYS A 56 9.20 -4.72 -22.91
C LYS A 56 10.38 -5.08 -23.81
N GLN A 57 11.03 -6.22 -23.60
CA GLN A 57 12.09 -6.72 -24.49
C GLN A 57 11.51 -7.38 -25.75
N ASN A 58 10.43 -8.16 -25.63
CA ASN A 58 9.78 -8.80 -26.77
C ASN A 58 9.08 -7.80 -27.71
N SER A 59 8.65 -6.65 -27.20
CA SER A 59 8.11 -5.54 -28.01
C SER A 59 9.20 -4.66 -28.66
N LYS A 60 10.46 -4.72 -28.19
CA LYS A 60 11.59 -3.96 -28.76
C LYS A 60 12.33 -4.69 -29.88
N MET A 61 12.12 -5.98 -30.08
CA MET A 61 12.69 -6.71 -31.24
C MET A 61 11.97 -6.45 -32.57
N LYS A 62 10.93 -5.59 -32.60
CA LYS A 62 10.27 -5.12 -33.82
C LYS A 62 10.35 -3.60 -33.98
N SER A 63 11.54 -3.02 -33.99
CA SER A 63 11.77 -1.74 -34.68
C SER A 63 13.25 -1.52 -34.90
N LYS A 64 13.71 -1.84 -36.12
CA LYS A 64 14.98 -1.34 -36.65
C LYS A 64 14.82 0.15 -36.96
N ALA A 65 15.90 0.88 -36.68
CA ALA A 65 16.28 2.20 -37.19
C ALA A 65 15.62 3.45 -36.56
N ALA A 66 16.38 4.15 -35.73
CA ALA A 66 16.61 5.59 -35.88
C ALA A 66 17.83 6.03 -35.06
N LYS A 67 18.68 6.83 -35.71
CA LYS A 67 19.98 7.33 -35.25
C LYS A 67 19.83 8.44 -34.19
N ASN A 68 20.85 8.51 -33.33
CA ASN A 68 21.42 9.70 -32.66
C ASN A 68 20.48 10.70 -31.97
N ASN A 69 20.43 10.65 -30.64
CA ASN A 69 20.98 11.72 -29.80
C ASN A 69 21.16 11.24 -28.36
N LYS A 70 22.30 11.57 -27.76
CA LYS A 70 22.62 11.32 -26.36
C LYS A 70 21.64 12.09 -25.47
N VAL A 71 20.67 11.39 -24.91
CA VAL A 71 20.11 11.73 -23.60
C VAL A 71 20.37 10.50 -22.74
N ALA A 72 21.33 10.62 -21.83
CA ALA A 72 21.48 9.66 -20.75
C ALA A 72 20.17 9.69 -19.97
N THR A 73 19.27 8.75 -20.30
CA THR A 73 18.06 8.50 -19.54
C THR A 73 18.53 7.89 -18.24
N THR A 74 18.78 8.76 -17.26
CA THR A 74 18.84 8.41 -15.84
C THR A 74 17.66 7.50 -15.56
N LYS A 75 17.95 6.22 -15.33
CA LYS A 75 16.98 5.23 -14.86
C LYS A 75 16.32 5.83 -13.61
N SER A 76 15.08 6.31 -13.71
CA SER A 76 14.29 6.59 -12.52
C SER A 76 13.52 5.31 -12.19
N PRO A 77 13.91 4.57 -11.13
CA PRO A 77 13.12 3.45 -10.67
C PRO A 77 11.89 4.04 -9.99
N TYR A 78 10.74 3.92 -10.66
CA TYR A 78 9.49 4.55 -10.27
C TYR A 78 8.92 3.89 -9.01
N TYR A 79 9.36 4.32 -7.83
CA TYR A 79 8.84 3.85 -6.55
C TYR A 79 7.68 4.75 -6.07
N PRO A 80 6.45 4.20 -5.95
CA PRO A 80 5.29 4.94 -5.44
C PRO A 80 5.52 5.62 -4.09
N SER A 81 6.30 5.01 -3.19
CA SER A 81 6.64 5.58 -1.88
C SER A 81 7.33 6.95 -2.00
N GLN A 82 8.31 7.08 -2.90
CA GLN A 82 9.04 8.34 -3.08
C GLN A 82 8.14 9.47 -3.60
N PHE A 83 7.17 9.12 -4.45
CA PHE A 83 6.19 10.08 -4.97
C PHE A 83 5.25 10.56 -3.86
N ILE A 84 4.77 9.63 -3.03
CA ILE A 84 3.94 9.93 -1.86
C ILE A 84 4.68 10.84 -0.88
N VAL A 85 5.91 10.50 -0.52
CA VAL A 85 6.74 11.30 0.41
C VAL A 85 6.92 12.73 -0.11
N LYS A 86 7.33 12.90 -1.37
CA LYS A 86 7.55 14.22 -1.95
C LYS A 86 6.28 15.07 -1.94
N VAL A 87 5.15 14.47 -2.33
CA VAL A 87 3.89 15.20 -2.37
C VAL A 87 3.43 15.58 -0.97
N PHE A 88 3.51 14.69 0.00
CA PHE A 88 3.07 15.03 1.35
C PHE A 88 4.03 15.94 2.12
N LYS A 89 5.32 16.02 1.73
CA LYS A 89 6.22 17.09 2.21
C LYS A 89 5.76 18.47 1.73
N ASP A 90 5.39 18.58 0.46
CA ASP A 90 4.98 19.85 -0.12
C ASP A 90 3.51 20.20 0.20
N PHE A 91 2.69 19.19 0.49
CA PHE A 91 1.24 19.31 0.75
C PHE A 91 0.80 18.48 1.98
N PRO A 92 1.31 18.77 3.19
CA PRO A 92 1.12 17.93 4.37
C PRO A 92 -0.32 17.84 4.89
N ASN A 93 -1.14 18.87 4.63
CA ASN A 93 -2.48 19.00 5.19
C ASN A 93 -3.61 18.84 4.16
N GLU A 94 -3.27 18.50 2.91
CA GLU A 94 -4.27 18.42 1.85
C GLU A 94 -4.83 17.00 1.70
N TRP A 95 -6.14 16.93 1.45
CA TRP A 95 -6.80 15.71 0.99
C TRP A 95 -6.55 15.53 -0.50
N LEU A 96 -5.81 14.49 -0.87
CA LEU A 96 -5.40 14.24 -2.25
C LEU A 96 -5.85 12.87 -2.71
N SER A 97 -6.39 12.79 -3.93
CA SER A 97 -6.60 11.48 -4.56
C SER A 97 -5.26 10.89 -4.99
N ALA A 98 -5.21 9.57 -5.21
CA ALA A 98 -4.00 8.93 -5.74
C ALA A 98 -3.60 9.53 -7.11
N LYS A 99 -4.59 9.95 -7.91
CA LYS A 99 -4.38 10.63 -9.19
C LYS A 99 -3.70 11.98 -8.97
N ASP A 100 -4.19 12.78 -8.02
CA ASP A 100 -3.61 14.08 -7.69
C ASP A 100 -2.18 13.94 -7.16
N ILE A 101 -1.93 12.93 -6.32
CA ILE A 101 -0.57 12.62 -5.82
C ILE A 101 0.35 12.30 -6.99
N THR A 102 -0.07 11.47 -7.95
CA THR A 102 0.74 11.19 -9.15
C THR A 102 1.07 12.47 -9.93
N TYR A 103 0.08 13.30 -10.26
CA TYR A 103 0.32 14.52 -11.06
C TYR A 103 1.15 15.57 -10.31
N LYS A 104 0.88 15.78 -9.02
CA LYS A 104 1.66 16.69 -8.19
C LYS A 104 3.10 16.20 -8.06
N ALA A 105 3.33 14.90 -7.85
CA ALA A 105 4.66 14.33 -7.80
C ALA A 105 5.42 14.55 -9.12
N ILE A 106 4.80 14.26 -10.27
CA ILE A 106 5.38 14.50 -11.60
C ILE A 106 5.79 15.97 -11.76
N LYS A 107 4.93 16.89 -11.32
CA LYS A 107 5.18 18.34 -11.37
C LYS A 107 6.36 18.75 -10.48
N ILE A 108 6.43 18.22 -9.25
CA ILE A 108 7.54 18.48 -8.32
C ILE A 108 8.86 17.94 -8.87
N THR A 109 8.85 16.69 -9.38
CA THR A 109 10.06 16.02 -9.88
C THR A 109 10.43 16.41 -11.31
N LYS A 110 9.60 17.20 -11.99
CA LYS A 110 9.76 17.61 -13.40
C LYS A 110 9.95 16.41 -14.35
N TYR A 111 9.28 15.29 -14.06
CA TYR A 111 9.32 14.13 -14.93
C TYR A 111 8.34 14.28 -16.10
N THR A 112 8.62 13.58 -17.20
CA THR A 112 7.66 13.40 -18.30
C THR A 112 7.35 11.92 -18.38
N LEU A 113 6.11 11.57 -18.06
CA LEU A 113 5.62 10.19 -18.09
C LEU A 113 4.63 10.02 -19.24
N ALA A 114 4.68 8.87 -19.90
CA ALA A 114 3.62 8.47 -20.82
C ALA A 114 2.33 8.17 -20.03
N GLU A 115 1.17 8.34 -20.67
CA GLU A 115 -0.14 8.12 -20.03
C GLU A 115 -0.27 6.72 -19.39
N THR A 116 0.27 5.69 -20.04
CA THR A 116 0.31 4.31 -19.51
C THR A 116 1.13 4.19 -18.23
N ASP A 117 2.20 4.97 -18.11
CA ASP A 117 3.06 4.98 -16.92
C ASP A 117 2.38 5.76 -15.78
N ILE A 118 1.63 6.82 -16.10
CA ILE A 118 0.83 7.58 -15.12
C ILE A 118 -0.24 6.69 -14.50
N GLN A 119 -0.94 5.88 -15.30
CA GLN A 119 -1.97 4.95 -14.82
C GLN A 119 -1.36 3.88 -13.91
N THR A 120 -0.25 3.27 -14.35
CA THR A 120 0.49 2.29 -13.57
C THR A 120 0.95 2.86 -12.22
N MET A 121 1.54 4.06 -12.24
CA MET A 121 1.98 4.76 -11.04
C MET A 121 0.83 5.07 -10.09
N THR A 122 -0.29 5.58 -10.63
CA THR A 122 -1.48 5.91 -9.83
C THR A 122 -2.05 4.67 -9.13
N ARG A 123 -2.01 3.51 -9.79
CA ARG A 123 -2.41 2.23 -9.19
C ARG A 123 -1.45 1.83 -8.06
N GLY A 124 -0.14 1.92 -8.29
CA GLY A 124 0.88 1.64 -7.27
C GLY A 124 0.76 2.55 -6.04
N ILE A 125 0.56 3.85 -6.26
CA ILE A 125 0.33 4.83 -5.19
C ILE A 125 -0.94 4.50 -4.41
N SER A 126 -2.04 4.16 -5.08
CA SER A 126 -3.29 3.77 -4.42
C SER A 126 -3.12 2.56 -3.50
N GLN A 127 -2.35 1.55 -3.94
CA GLN A 127 -2.06 0.36 -3.13
C GLN A 127 -1.18 0.70 -1.93
N ARG A 128 -0.15 1.54 -2.12
CA ARG A 128 0.75 1.95 -1.04
C ARG A 128 0.03 2.79 0.01
N LEU A 129 -0.84 3.71 -0.39
CA LEU A 129 -1.66 4.50 0.53
C LEU A 129 -2.60 3.62 1.37
N ARG A 130 -3.15 2.55 0.80
CA ARG A 130 -3.94 1.57 1.56
C ARG A 130 -3.11 0.91 2.67
N ARG A 131 -1.88 0.49 2.37
CA ARG A 131 -0.95 -0.07 3.39
C ARG A 131 -0.60 0.94 4.47
N LEU A 132 -0.40 2.20 4.10
CA LEU A 132 -0.13 3.28 5.05
C LEU A 132 -1.35 3.57 5.93
N GLN A 133 -2.57 3.42 5.39
CA GLN A 133 -3.81 3.58 6.13
C GLN A 133 -4.01 2.47 7.16
N GLU A 134 -3.70 1.22 6.79
CA GLU A 134 -3.72 0.08 7.72
C GLU A 134 -2.73 0.27 8.88
N ARG A 135 -1.67 1.05 8.67
CA ARG A 135 -0.68 1.44 9.69
C ARG A 135 -1.03 2.71 10.47
N GLY A 136 -2.13 3.39 10.14
CA GLY A 136 -2.54 4.64 10.79
C GLY A 136 -1.71 5.87 10.42
N ILE A 137 -0.89 5.79 9.36
CA ILE A 137 -0.04 6.89 8.89
C ILE A 137 -0.83 7.88 8.02
N VAL A 138 -1.75 7.37 7.21
CA VAL A 138 -2.63 8.19 6.37
C VAL A 138 -4.09 7.94 6.69
N GLU A 139 -4.87 9.02 6.69
CA GLU A 139 -6.31 8.97 6.77
C GLU A 139 -6.92 8.74 5.37
N ARG A 140 -8.10 8.10 5.35
CA ARG A 140 -8.85 7.84 4.13
C ARG A 140 -10.26 8.41 4.26
N LYS A 141 -10.67 9.19 3.27
CA LYS A 141 -12.05 9.66 3.13
C LYS A 141 -12.57 9.34 1.73
N THR A 142 -13.85 9.00 1.64
CA THR A 142 -14.55 8.89 0.36
C THR A 142 -15.41 10.14 0.19
N MET A 143 -15.22 10.84 -0.93
CA MET A 143 -15.98 12.04 -1.29
C MET A 143 -16.72 11.77 -2.60
N LEU A 144 -17.90 12.36 -2.77
CA LEU A 144 -18.58 12.35 -4.06
C LEU A 144 -18.03 13.52 -4.88
N ASP A 145 -17.45 13.23 -6.03
CA ASP A 145 -17.08 14.28 -6.98
C ASP A 145 -18.36 14.81 -7.63
N GLU A 146 -18.68 16.08 -7.37
CA GLU A 146 -19.88 16.75 -7.86
C GLU A 146 -19.93 16.79 -9.40
N LYS A 147 -18.77 16.83 -10.08
CA LYS A 147 -18.70 16.94 -11.54
C LYS A 147 -18.93 15.60 -12.21
N THR A 148 -18.27 14.55 -11.71
CA THR A 148 -18.35 13.21 -12.32
C THR A 148 -19.42 12.33 -11.71
N LYS A 149 -20.02 12.76 -10.58
CA LYS A 149 -20.93 11.99 -9.73
C LYS A 149 -20.35 10.63 -9.29
N ARG A 150 -19.02 10.50 -9.30
CA ARG A 150 -18.31 9.29 -8.89
C ARG A 150 -17.73 9.46 -7.50
N SER A 151 -17.67 8.38 -6.75
CA SER A 151 -16.94 8.37 -5.49
C SER A 151 -15.44 8.42 -5.77
N VAL A 152 -14.76 9.38 -5.16
CA VAL A 152 -13.32 9.55 -5.22
C VAL A 152 -12.76 9.34 -3.81
N ILE A 153 -11.74 8.49 -3.72
CA ILE A 153 -11.02 8.26 -2.48
C ILE A 153 -9.91 9.30 -2.37
N GLN A 154 -9.89 10.03 -1.26
CA GLN A 154 -8.86 10.97 -0.90
C GLN A 154 -8.10 10.51 0.34
N TRP A 155 -6.84 10.89 0.38
CA TRP A 155 -5.87 10.50 1.40
C TRP A 155 -5.19 11.75 1.94
N ARG A 156 -4.89 11.73 3.23
CA ARG A 156 -4.15 12.80 3.92
C ARG A 156 -3.22 12.16 4.94
N LEU A 157 -2.08 12.79 5.25
CA LEU A 157 -1.31 12.39 6.42
C LEU A 157 -2.08 12.62 7.72
N ASN A 158 -1.92 11.67 8.64
CA ASN A 158 -2.47 11.78 9.99
C ASN A 158 -1.62 12.76 10.83
N SER A 159 -0.29 12.65 10.76
CA SER A 159 0.66 13.62 11.34
C SER A 159 1.82 13.92 10.40
N ILE A 160 2.31 15.16 10.45
CA ILE A 160 3.48 15.63 9.67
C ILE A 160 4.76 14.93 10.15
N GLU A 161 4.83 14.55 11.42
CA GLU A 161 5.98 13.84 12.01
C GLU A 161 6.16 12.44 11.42
N GLN A 162 5.09 11.83 10.87
CA GLN A 162 5.13 10.50 10.25
C GLN A 162 5.71 10.52 8.82
N ILE A 163 6.11 11.69 8.30
CA ILE A 163 6.74 11.81 6.97
C ILE A 163 8.07 11.05 6.90
N GLU A 164 8.81 10.96 8.00
CA GLU A 164 10.07 10.20 8.05
C GLU A 164 9.84 8.68 8.03
N GLU A 165 8.74 8.20 8.64
CA GLU A 165 8.32 6.80 8.60
C GLU A 165 7.97 6.34 7.18
N LEU A 166 7.50 7.26 6.32
CA LEU A 166 7.21 6.96 4.91
C LEU A 166 8.46 6.56 4.11
N SER A 167 9.65 7.05 4.49
CA SER A 167 10.92 6.79 3.79
C SER A 167 11.61 5.51 4.27
N ASN A 168 11.45 5.15 5.55
CA ASN A 168 12.12 3.99 6.17
C ASN A 168 11.44 2.65 5.85
N HIS A 169 10.27 2.67 5.20
CA HIS A 169 9.49 1.47 4.90
C HIS A 169 9.69 0.93 3.48
N ASP A 170 10.69 1.41 2.76
CA ASP A 170 11.14 0.81 1.50
C ASP A 170 12.10 -0.39 1.73
N ASP A 171 12.67 -0.55 2.93
CA ASP A 171 13.70 -1.56 3.26
C ASP A 171 13.15 -2.92 3.77
N LEU A 172 11.83 -3.12 3.77
CA LEU A 172 11.20 -4.42 4.10
C LEU A 172 10.46 -4.96 2.88
N LEU A 173 11.19 -5.07 1.78
CA LEU A 173 10.90 -5.90 0.61
C LEU A 173 11.66 -7.22 0.73
#